data_AF-A0A2M7FST1-F1
#
_entry.id   AF-A0A2M7FST1-F1
#
_cell.length_a   1.000
_cell.length_b   1.000
_cell.length_c   1.000
_cell.angle_alpha   90.00
_cell.angle_beta   90.00
_cell.angle_gamma   90.00
#
_symmetry.space_group_name_H-M   'P 1'
#
loop_
_entity.id
_entity.type
_entity.pdbx_description
1 polymer ?
#
loop_
_entity_poly.entity_id
_entity_poly.type
_entity_poly.pdbx_seq_one_letter_code
_entity_poly.pdbx_strand_id
1 'polypeptide(L)' 'DWSKAKTVTLPNLKPTTKTISLRLPQHLLDSIKTAANVRDVPYQSLIKVWLQEKLHG' A
#
# COMPACT_ATOMS: atom_id res chain seq x y z
N ASP A 1 -28.62 -14.53 15.60
CA ASP A 1 -29.91 -13.86 15.33
C ASP A 1 -29.71 -12.82 14.23
N TRP A 2 -29.84 -13.26 12.97
CA TRP A 2 -29.67 -12.40 11.79
C TRP A 2 -30.83 -11.40 11.61
N SER A 3 -31.91 -11.54 12.40
CA SER A 3 -33.09 -10.67 12.35
C SER A 3 -32.81 -9.21 12.74
N LYS A 4 -31.65 -8.93 13.35
CA LYS A 4 -31.22 -7.57 13.75
C LYS A 4 -30.18 -6.94 12.82
N ALA A 5 -29.71 -7.67 11.80
CA ALA A 5 -28.70 -7.14 10.88
C ALA A 5 -29.31 -6.03 10.00
N LYS A 6 -28.68 -4.85 9.98
CA LYS A 6 -29.07 -3.72 9.13
C LYS A 6 -27.98 -3.45 8.11
N THR A 7 -28.37 -3.26 6.86
CA THR A 7 -27.46 -2.82 5.80
C THR A 7 -27.01 -1.40 6.10
N VAL A 8 -25.73 -1.24 6.44
CA VAL A 8 -25.11 0.06 6.71
C VAL A 8 -24.15 0.41 5.59
N THR A 9 -24.36 1.56 4.98
CA THR A 9 -23.38 2.19 4.08
C THR A 9 -22.42 3.02 4.94
N LEU A 10 -21.11 2.82 4.76
CA LEU A 10 -20.07 3.54 5.48
C LEU A 10 -19.39 4.55 4.52
N PRO A 11 -20.07 5.66 4.14
CA PRO A 11 -19.62 6.55 3.07
C PRO A 11 -18.29 7.25 3.37
N ASN A 12 -17.87 7.29 4.65
CA ASN A 12 -16.69 8.01 5.11
C ASN A 12 -15.59 7.08 5.65
N LEU A 13 -15.64 5.77 5.35
CA LEU A 13 -14.62 4.86 5.84
C LEU A 13 -13.27 5.21 5.20
N LYS A 14 -12.33 5.70 6.01
CA LYS A 14 -10.95 5.88 5.56
C LYS A 14 -10.28 4.51 5.51
N PRO A 15 -9.53 4.18 4.44
CA PRO A 15 -8.68 3.00 4.42
C PRO A 15 -7.79 3.00 5.67
N THR A 16 -7.82 1.92 6.44
CA THR A 16 -6.97 1.79 7.61
C THR A 16 -5.54 1.50 7.16
N THR A 17 -4.57 2.17 7.76
CA THR A 17 -3.15 1.92 7.51
C THR A 17 -2.52 1.27 8.74
N LYS A 18 -1.68 0.26 8.51
CA LYS A 18 -0.89 -0.38 9.56
C LYS A 18 0.58 -0.29 9.20
N THR A 19 1.39 0.23 10.13
CA THR A 19 2.84 0.24 9.98
C THR A 19 3.35 -1.20 10.08
N ILE A 20 4.20 -1.59 9.13
CA ILE A 20 4.87 -2.88 9.11
C ILE A 20 6.38 -2.67 8.92
N SER A 21 7.17 -3.63 9.40
CA SER A 21 8.60 -3.72 9.06
C SER A 21 8.80 -4.81 8.02
N LEU A 22 9.46 -4.49 6.92
CA LEU A 22 9.80 -5.43 5.85
C LEU A 22 11.31 -5.48 5.68
N ARG A 23 11.88 -6.69 5.58
CA ARG A 23 13.30 -6.87 5.25
C ARG A 23 13.46 -7.07 3.76
N LEU A 24 14.40 -6.33 3.17
CA LEU A 24 14.74 -6.40 1.74
C LEU A 24 16.26 -6.56 1.61
N PRO A 25 16.76 -7.23 0.55
CA PRO A 25 18.16 -7.16 0.19
C PRO A 25 18.58 -5.71 -0.09
N GLN A 26 19.78 -5.33 0.33
CA GLN A 26 20.28 -3.95 0.21
C GLN A 26 20.23 -3.42 -1.24
N HIS A 27 20.74 -4.21 -2.19
CA HIS A 27 20.78 -3.85 -3.61
C HIS A 27 19.39 -3.57 -4.21
N LEU A 28 18.36 -4.27 -3.73
CA LEU A 28 16.98 -4.08 -4.17
C LEU A 28 16.44 -2.75 -3.64
N LEU A 29 16.67 -2.45 -2.36
CA LEU A 29 16.26 -1.19 -1.77
C LEU A 29 16.91 0.01 -2.48
N ASP A 30 18.19 -0.11 -2.83
CA ASP A 30 18.91 0.94 -3.55
C ASP A 30 18.34 1.15 -4.97
N SER A 31 18.05 0.05 -5.67
CA SER A 31 17.40 0.12 -6.99
C SER A 31 16.02 0.80 -6.93
N ILE A 32 15.22 0.51 -5.90
CA ILE A 32 13.91 1.15 -5.67
C ILE A 32 14.09 2.66 -5.41
N LYS A 33 15.08 3.04 -4.58
CA LYS A 33 15.37 4.46 -4.29
C LYS A 33 15.76 5.23 -5.55
N THR A 34 16.61 4.64 -6.40
CA THR A 34 16.97 5.24 -7.69
C THR A 34 15.74 5.39 -8.60
N ALA A 35 14.92 4.35 -8.72
CA ALA A 35 13.70 4.39 -9.52
C ALA A 35 12.69 5.43 -9.03
N ALA A 36 12.61 5.65 -7.72
CA ALA A 36 11.74 6.64 -7.09
C ALA A 36 12.26 8.06 -7.32
N ASN A 37 13.57 8.28 -7.20
CA ASN A 37 14.20 9.57 -7.47
C ASN A 37 13.99 10.02 -8.93
N VAL A 38 14.17 9.11 -9.90
CA VAL A 38 13.94 9.41 -11.32
C VAL A 38 12.48 9.83 -11.59
N ARG A 39 11.53 9.32 -10.79
CA ARG A 39 10.10 9.61 -10.90
C ARG A 39 9.66 10.79 -10.03
N ASP A 40 10.58 11.41 -9.31
CA ASP A 40 10.32 12.47 -8.33
C ASP A 40 9.25 12.09 -7.29
N VAL A 41 9.32 10.84 -6.80
CA VAL A 41 8.41 10.33 -5.76
C VAL A 41 9.19 9.72 -4.59
N PRO A 42 8.64 9.71 -3.37
CA PRO A 42 9.22 8.96 -2.26
C PRO A 42 9.24 7.45 -2.54
N TYR A 43 10.35 6.79 -2.22
CA TYR A 43 10.49 5.34 -2.45
C TYR A 43 9.44 4.51 -1.70
N GLN A 44 8.98 4.95 -0.52
CA GLN A 44 7.89 4.28 0.20
C GLN A 44 6.55 4.36 -0.55
N SER A 45 6.29 5.49 -1.22
CA SER A 45 5.10 5.64 -2.06
C SER A 45 5.19 4.76 -3.30
N LEU A 46 6.37 4.71 -3.94
CA LEU A 46 6.60 3.84 -5.09
C LEU A 46 6.40 2.36 -4.76
N ILE A 47 6.90 1.90 -3.60
CA ILE A 47 6.69 0.52 -3.13
C ILE A 47 5.20 0.20 -3.02
N LYS A 48 4.38 1.11 -2.49
CA LYS A 48 2.93 0.89 -2.36
C LYS A 48 2.25 0.75 -3.73
N VAL A 49 2.58 1.62 -4.68
CA VAL A 49 2.02 1.58 -6.03
C VAL A 49 2.35 0.27 -6.72
N TRP A 50 3.62 -0.14 -6.72
CA TRP A 50 4.04 -1.41 -7.34
C TRP A 50 3.41 -2.64 -6.69
N LEU A 51 3.27 -2.66 -5.36
CA LEU A 51 2.58 -3.75 -4.67
C LEU A 51 1.11 -3.82 -5.10
N GLN A 52 0.43 -2.68 -5.18
CA GLN A 52 -0.97 -2.62 -5.63
C GLN A 52 -1.12 -3.07 -7.08
N GLU A 53 -0.24 -2.63 -7.98
CA GLU A 53 -0.22 -3.06 -9.39
C GLU A 53 -0.08 -4.58 -9.53
N LYS A 54 0.77 -5.22 -8.71
CA LYS A 54 0.98 -6.67 -8.73
C LYS A 54 -0.13 -7.49 -8.08
N LEU A 55 -0.98 -6.89 -7.24
CA LEU A 55 -2.12 -7.57 -6.64
C LEU A 55 -3.37 -7.53 -7.52
N HIS A 56 -3.45 -6.55 -8.44
CA HIS A 56 -4.62 -6.31 -9.29
C HIS A 56 -4.41 -6.76 -10.75
N GLY A 57 -3.25 -7.30 -11.10
CA GLY A 57 -2.94 -7.94 -12.39
C GLY A 57 -2.69 -9.43 -12.21
#